data_AF-A0A3N5ZNP3-F1
#
_entry.id   AF-A0A3N5ZNP3-F1
#
_cell.length_a   1.000
_cell.length_b   1.000
_cell.length_c   1.000
_cell.angle_alpha   90.00
_cell.angle_beta   90.00
_cell.angle_gamma   90.00
#
_symmetry.space_group_name_H-M   'P 1'
#
loop_
_entity.id
_entity.type
_entity.pdbx_description
1 polymer ?
#
loop_
_entity_poly.entity_id
_entity_poly.type
_entity_poly.pdbx_seq_one_letter_code
_entity_poly.pdbx_strand_id
1 'polypeptide(L)' 'MQIKAEEMIHKMDIDSSLVKIKRKVLLKKNPEAVFEITFSYNGRLYFSKGKDGKVNILSIGTKNTQEKDLAFIDSL' A
#
# COMPACT_ATOMS: atom_id res chain seq x y z
N MET A 1 8.78 10.68 -9.15
CA MET A 1 7.89 9.84 -8.32
C MET A 1 8.65 8.83 -7.48
N GLN A 2 9.74 8.27 -8.02
CA GLN A 2 10.57 7.26 -7.35
C GLN A 2 11.09 7.68 -5.96
N ILE A 3 11.73 8.85 -5.84
CA ILE A 3 12.26 9.35 -4.55
C ILE A 3 11.18 9.43 -3.46
N LYS A 4 9.97 9.88 -3.81
CA LYS A 4 8.87 9.96 -2.84
C LYS A 4 8.33 8.59 -2.42
N ALA A 5 8.38 7.60 -3.31
CA ALA A 5 7.99 6.24 -2.98
C ALA A 5 9.02 5.61 -2.02
N GLU A 6 10.31 5.78 -2.31
CA GLU A 6 11.42 5.31 -1.48
C GLU A 6 11.39 5.96 -0.08
N GLU A 7 11.19 7.27 0.00
CA GLU A 7 11.04 7.99 1.28
C GLU A 7 9.85 7.44 2.09
N MET A 8 8.74 7.10 1.42
CA MET A 8 7.57 6.55 2.10
C MET A 8 7.82 5.15 2.63
N ILE A 9 8.47 4.30 1.85
CA ILE A 9 8.86 2.95 2.28
C ILE A 9 9.82 3.05 3.47
N HIS A 10 10.79 3.95 3.42
CA HIS A 10 11.72 4.15 4.53
C HIS A 10 11.00 4.60 5.81
N LYS A 11 10.02 5.52 5.71
CA LYS A 11 9.19 5.91 6.87
C LYS A 11 8.38 4.75 7.42
N MET A 12 7.84 3.88 6.57
CA MET A 12 7.09 2.69 7.00
C MET A 12 7.97 1.66 7.72
N ASP A 13 9.22 1.52 7.29
CA ASP A 13 10.21 0.64 7.91
C ASP A 13 10.63 1.13 9.29
N ILE A 14 10.82 2.44 9.46
CA ILE A 14 11.10 3.04 10.78
C ILE A 14 9.87 2.92 11.69
N ASP A 15 8.72 3.42 11.23
CA ASP A 15 7.46 3.33 11.96
C ASP A 15 6.26 3.49 11.02
N SER A 16 5.53 2.38 10.87
CA SER A 16 4.30 2.31 10.07
C SER A 16 3.16 3.24 10.55
N SER A 17 3.24 3.82 11.75
CA SER A 17 2.28 4.79 12.28
C SER A 17 2.47 6.19 11.69
N LEU A 18 3.67 6.51 11.20
CA LEU A 18 4.03 7.81 10.61
C LEU A 18 3.39 8.04 9.25
N VAL A 19 2.84 6.98 8.63
CA VAL A 19 2.24 7.04 7.31
C VAL A 19 0.75 7.24 7.39
N LYS A 20 0.27 8.31 6.73
CA LYS A 20 -1.16 8.62 6.65
C LYS A 20 -1.88 7.65 5.72
N ILE A 21 -2.59 6.70 6.32
CA ILE A 21 -3.47 5.78 5.62
C ILE A 21 -4.64 6.56 5.01
N LYS A 22 -4.86 6.39 3.71
CA LYS A 22 -5.99 7.00 3.02
C LYS A 22 -7.27 6.21 3.21
N ARG A 23 -7.19 4.88 3.06
CA ARG A 23 -8.30 3.96 3.34
C ARG A 23 -7.82 2.53 3.58
N LYS A 24 -8.65 1.77 4.28
CA LYS A 24 -8.58 0.31 4.35
C LYS A 24 -9.41 -0.28 3.21
N VAL A 25 -8.80 -1.12 2.39
CA VAL A 25 -9.45 -1.84 1.29
C VAL A 25 -9.72 -3.26 1.77
N LEU A 26 -11.00 -3.64 1.82
CA LEU A 26 -11.37 -5.04 2.01
C LEU A 26 -11.50 -5.68 0.62
N LEU A 27 -10.75 -6.75 0.43
CA LEU A 27 -10.77 -7.56 -0.77
C LEU A 27 -11.60 -8.83 -0.52
N LYS A 28 -12.12 -9.44 -1.58
CA LYS A 28 -13.07 -10.55 -1.45
C LYS A 28 -12.34 -11.87 -1.22
N LYS A 29 -11.19 -12.04 -1.87
CA LYS A 29 -10.41 -13.27 -1.84
C LYS A 29 -9.24 -13.22 -0.88
N ASN A 30 -8.74 -12.02 -0.58
CA ASN A 30 -7.64 -11.85 0.36
C ASN A 30 -8.18 -11.43 1.74
N PRO A 31 -8.06 -12.28 2.78
CA PRO A 31 -8.57 -11.99 4.11
C PRO A 31 -7.73 -10.95 4.86
N GLU A 32 -6.52 -10.63 4.38
CA GLU A 32 -5.68 -9.62 5.01
C GLU A 32 -6.19 -8.20 4.74
N ALA A 33 -6.08 -7.37 5.77
CA ALA A 33 -6.38 -5.95 5.66
C ALA A 33 -5.34 -5.27 4.75
N VAL A 34 -5.76 -4.87 3.55
CA VAL A 34 -4.94 -4.06 2.65
C VAL A 34 -5.18 -2.58 2.93
N PHE A 35 -4.11 -1.81 3.02
CA PHE A 35 -4.14 -0.39 3.25
C PHE A 35 -3.63 0.35 2.02
N GLU A 36 -4.32 1.42 1.64
CA GLU A 36 -3.93 2.31 0.55
C GLU A 36 -3.37 3.61 1.13
N ILE A 37 -2.20 4.01 0.65
CA ILE A 37 -1.62 5.34 0.91
C ILE A 37 -1.38 6.09 -0.40
N THR A 38 -1.23 7.39 -0.28
CA THR A 38 -0.90 8.29 -1.39
C THR A 38 0.39 9.04 -1.04
N PHE A 39 1.45 8.82 -1.82
CA PHE A 39 2.79 9.39 -1.57
C PHE A 39 3.15 10.54 -2.54
N SER A 40 2.27 10.87 -3.48
CA SER A 40 2.37 12.03 -4.38
C SER A 40 0.99 12.37 -4.96
N TYR A 41 0.88 13.33 -5.88
CA TYR A 41 -0.41 13.71 -6.48
C TYR A 41 -1.17 12.50 -7.07
N ASN A 42 -0.45 11.60 -7.75
CA ASN A 42 -1.05 10.41 -8.37
C ASN A 42 -0.48 9.08 -7.89
N GLY A 43 0.59 9.06 -7.07
CA GLY A 43 1.23 7.82 -6.62
C GLY A 43 0.41 7.09 -5.56
N ARG A 44 0.28 5.77 -5.71
CA ARG A 44 -0.44 4.89 -4.79
C ARG A 44 0.45 3.75 -4.36
N LEU A 45 0.39 3.41 -3.08
CA LEU A 45 1.07 2.26 -2.53
C LEU A 45 0.07 1.46 -1.70
N TYR A 46 0.07 0.15 -1.92
CA TYR A 46 -0.76 -0.80 -1.21
C TYR A 46 0.12 -1.69 -0.34
N PHE A 47 -0.28 -1.86 0.91
CA PHE A 47 0.45 -2.71 1.83
C PHE A 47 -0.48 -3.46 2.78
N SER A 48 -0.05 -4.61 3.28
CA SER A 48 -0.67 -5.27 4.43
C SER A 48 0.25 -5.23 5.64
N LYS A 49 -0.32 -5.39 6.83
CA LYS A 49 0.45 -5.60 8.07
C LYS A 49 0.30 -7.07 8.44
N GLY A 50 1.40 -7.81 8.42
CA GLY A 50 1.45 -9.18 8.88
C GLY A 50 1.28 -9.29 10.39
N LYS A 51 0.98 -10.50 10.88
CA LYS A 51 0.84 -10.78 12.32
C LYS A 51 2.10 -10.46 13.13
N ASP A 52 3.26 -10.55 12.48
CA ASP A 52 4.57 -10.30 13.07
C ASP A 52 4.92 -8.79 13.12
N GLY A 53 3.97 -7.91 12.78
CA GLY A 53 4.18 -6.46 12.73
C GLY A 53 4.92 -5.97 11.48
N LYS A 54 5.40 -6.88 10.62
CA LYS A 54 6.05 -6.54 9.36
C LYS A 54 5.08 -5.95 8.35
N VAL A 55 5.55 -4.93 7.62
CA VAL A 55 4.84 -4.31 6.52
C VAL A 55 5.17 -5.06 5.22
N ASN A 56 4.14 -5.56 4.54
CA ASN A 56 4.29 -6.19 3.22
C ASN A 56 3.81 -5.21 2.16
N ILE A 57 4.70 -4.78 1.27
CA ILE A 57 4.34 -3.94 0.13
C ILE A 57 3.79 -4.84 -0.98
N LEU A 58 2.52 -4.65 -1.35
CA LEU A 58 1.81 -5.52 -2.29
C LEU A 58 1.88 -5.00 -3.72
N SER A 59 1.70 -3.68 -3.90
CA SER A 59 1.83 -3.03 -5.20
C SER A 59 2.14 -1.54 -5.03
N ILE A 60 2.91 -0.99 -5.96
CA ILE A 60 3.19 0.44 -6.10
C ILE A 60 2.77 0.85 -7.50
N GLY A 61 1.87 1.82 -7.58
CA GLY A 61 1.29 2.24 -8.83
C GLY A 61 0.90 3.70 -8.82
N THR A 62 -0.04 4.03 -9.70
CA THR A 62 -0.60 5.37 -9.83
C THR A 62 -2.13 5.33 -9.75
N LYS A 63 -2.77 6.49 -9.75
CA LYS A 63 -4.23 6.60 -9.86
C LYS A 63 -4.78 5.85 -11.08
N ASN A 64 -4.05 5.84 -12.20
CA ASN A 64 -4.52 5.22 -13.44
C ASN A 64 -4.41 3.69 -13.43
N THR A 65 -3.55 3.12 -12.59
CA THR A 65 -3.36 1.67 -12.47
C THR A 65 -4.19 1.07 -11.33
N GLN A 66 -4.93 1.89 -10.57
CA GLN A 66 -5.64 1.48 -9.37
C GLN A 66 -6.49 0.21 -9.56
N GLU A 67 -7.32 0.14 -10.61
CA GLU A 67 -8.19 -1.03 -10.83
C GLU A 67 -7.38 -2.31 -11.09
N LYS A 68 -6.32 -2.20 -11.91
CA LYS A 68 -5.41 -3.31 -12.20
C LYS A 68 -4.65 -3.75 -10.95
N ASP A 69 -4.17 -2.79 -10.15
CA ASP A 69 -3.44 -3.06 -8.92
C ASP A 69 -4.34 -3.78 -7.89
N LEU A 70 -5.58 -3.32 -7.71
CA LEU A 70 -6.54 -3.95 -6.82
C LEU A 70 -6.95 -5.35 -7.30
N ALA A 71 -7.16 -5.53 -8.61
CA ALA A 71 -7.46 -6.84 -9.18
C ALA A 71 -6.31 -7.83 -9.00
N PHE A 72 -5.06 -7.37 -9.15
CA PHE A 72 -3.88 -8.18 -8.86
C PHE A 72 -3.82 -8.59 -7.38
N ILE A 73 -4.03 -7.64 -6.46
CA ILE A 73 -3.99 -7.92 -5.02
C ILE A 73 -5.13 -8.86 -4.60
N ASP A 74 -6.33 -8.74 -5.18
CA ASP A 74 -7.43 -9.68 -4.92
C ASP A 74 -7.17 -11.08 -5.50
N SER A 75 -6.18 -11.24 -6.40
CA SER A 75 -5.77 -12.54 -6.92
C SER A 75 -4.63 -13.21 -6.16
N LEU A 76 -3.98 -12.50 -5.22
CA LEU A 76 -2.95 -13.03 -4.31
C LEU A 76 -3.58 -13.79 -3.16
#